data_AF-A0A9X9PRU1-F1
#
_entry.id   AF-A0A9X9PRU1-F1
#
_cell.length_a   1.000
_cell.length_b   1.000
_cell.length_c   1.000
_cell.angle_alpha   90.00
_cell.angle_beta   90.00
_cell.angle_gamma   90.00
#
_symmetry.space_group_name_H-M   'P 1'
#
loop_
_entity.id
_entity.type
_entity.pdbx_description
1 polymer ?
#
loop_
_entity_poly.entity_id
_entity_poly.type
_entity_poly.pdbx_seq_one_letter_code
_entity_poly.pdbx_strand_id
1 'polypeptide(L)'
;MKIFGLISFVAILNHLTPVLAVSSYNCGQSFIHGYYIQYAFDEAHELKLRNNEQNYGTNELFAVGNYKQQYVEDNKVIDVTVKVGGTINKEILWVKASVKGEEIECKPVTKEPKQSSAASWYT
;
A
#
# COMPACT_ATOMS: atom_id res chain seq x y z
N MET A 1 -46.37 -39.95 -3.79
CA MET A 1 -45.28 -39.81 -4.78
C MET A 1 -44.36 -38.68 -4.35
N LYS A 2 -43.05 -38.96 -4.26
CA LYS A 2 -41.97 -37.99 -4.09
C LYS A 2 -41.75 -37.26 -5.41
N ILE A 3 -41.63 -35.93 -5.40
CA ILE A 3 -40.78 -35.22 -6.36
C ILE A 3 -40.06 -34.09 -5.61
N PHE A 4 -38.73 -34.16 -5.75
CA PHE A 4 -37.71 -33.23 -5.30
C PHE A 4 -38.00 -31.82 -5.85
N GLY A 5 -37.78 -30.75 -5.10
CA GLY A 5 -36.45 -30.22 -4.89
C GLY A 5 -36.23 -29.02 -5.81
N LEU A 6 -36.31 -27.81 -5.25
CA LEU A 6 -35.63 -26.64 -5.80
C LEU A 6 -34.93 -25.98 -4.62
N ILE A 7 -33.68 -26.38 -4.42
CA ILE A 7 -32.75 -25.65 -3.55
C ILE A 7 -32.54 -24.30 -4.24
N SER A 8 -33.10 -23.26 -3.64
CA SER A 8 -32.85 -21.89 -4.05
C SER A 8 -31.40 -21.55 -3.70
N PHE A 9 -30.47 -21.86 -4.60
CA PHE A 9 -29.14 -21.28 -4.59
C PHE A 9 -29.24 -19.84 -5.08
N VAL A 10 -29.75 -18.95 -4.22
CA VAL A 10 -29.47 -17.53 -4.40
C VAL A 10 -27.98 -17.39 -4.16
N ALA A 11 -27.27 -17.11 -5.25
CA ALA A 11 -25.83 -17.04 -5.32
C ALA A 11 -25.27 -16.23 -4.15
N ILE A 12 -24.33 -16.85 -3.44
CA ILE A 12 -23.40 -16.20 -2.53
C ILE A 12 -22.54 -15.28 -3.39
N LEU A 13 -23.02 -14.05 -3.66
CA LEU A 13 -22.30 -13.05 -4.43
C LEU A 13 -22.03 -11.77 -3.61
N ASN A 14 -21.85 -11.93 -2.30
CA ASN A 14 -21.62 -10.82 -1.36
C ASN A 14 -20.22 -10.81 -0.70
N HIS A 15 -19.25 -11.58 -1.22
CA HIS A 15 -17.93 -11.72 -0.57
C HIS A 15 -16.73 -11.27 -1.41
N LEU A 16 -16.96 -10.66 -2.57
CA LEU A 16 -15.89 -10.00 -3.30
C LEU A 16 -16.11 -8.50 -3.20
N THR A 17 -16.01 -7.93 -1.99
CA THR A 17 -15.53 -6.55 -1.93
C THR A 17 -14.16 -6.60 -2.56
N PRO A 18 -13.92 -5.93 -3.70
CA PRO A 18 -12.58 -5.85 -4.24
C PRO A 18 -11.72 -5.28 -3.11
N VAL A 19 -10.77 -6.08 -2.62
CA VAL A 19 -9.63 -5.53 -1.90
C VAL A 19 -9.01 -4.58 -2.90
N LEU A 20 -9.28 -3.29 -2.74
CA LEU A 20 -8.70 -2.25 -3.58
C LEU A 20 -7.20 -2.37 -3.35
N ALA A 21 -6.52 -3.04 -4.28
CA ALA A 21 -5.08 -3.19 -4.23
C ALA A 21 -4.50 -1.77 -4.18
N VAL A 22 -3.73 -1.49 -3.12
CA VAL A 22 -3.06 -0.20 -2.99
C VAL A 22 -2.18 -0.01 -4.22
N SER A 23 -2.29 1.16 -4.84
CA SER A 23 -1.50 1.48 -6.03
C SER A 23 0.00 1.38 -5.74
N SER A 24 0.77 0.94 -6.71
CA SER A 24 2.23 1.11 -6.70
C SER A 24 2.58 2.59 -6.97
N TYR A 25 3.75 3.07 -6.54
CA TYR A 25 4.13 4.48 -6.61
C TYR A 25 5.51 4.69 -7.23
N ASN A 26 5.67 5.76 -8.01
CA ASN A 26 6.96 6.27 -8.45
C ASN A 26 7.41 7.41 -7.53
N CYS A 27 8.52 7.22 -6.85
CA CYS A 27 9.17 8.17 -5.97
C CYS A 27 10.49 8.64 -6.61
N GLY A 28 10.44 9.70 -7.42
CA GLY A 28 11.59 10.10 -8.23
C GLY A 28 11.94 9.02 -9.26
N GLN A 29 13.13 8.42 -9.14
CA GLN A 29 13.59 7.33 -10.01
C GLN A 29 13.25 5.93 -9.46
N SER A 30 12.69 5.84 -8.26
CA SER A 30 12.41 4.56 -7.60
C SER A 30 10.95 4.15 -7.76
N PHE A 31 10.72 2.89 -8.13
CA PHE A 31 9.40 2.27 -8.13
C PHE A 31 9.17 1.50 -6.82
N ILE A 32 8.08 1.79 -6.14
CA ILE A 32 7.68 1.17 -4.87
C ILE A 32 6.40 0.38 -5.12
N HIS A 33 6.45 -0.94 -4.91
CA HIS A 33 5.27 -1.79 -5.04
C HIS A 33 4.21 -1.44 -3.99
N GLY A 34 2.94 -1.47 -4.40
CA GLY A 34 1.80 -1.17 -3.55
C GLY A 34 1.72 -2.03 -2.28
N TYR A 35 2.22 -3.26 -2.34
CA TYR A 35 2.35 -4.13 -1.16
C TYR A 35 3.15 -3.48 -0.01
N TYR A 36 4.27 -2.84 -0.31
CA TYR A 36 5.09 -2.17 0.73
C TYR A 36 4.41 -0.93 1.29
N ILE A 37 3.67 -0.20 0.44
CA ILE A 37 2.88 0.96 0.84
C ILE A 37 1.76 0.54 1.79
N GLN A 38 1.02 -0.51 1.41
CA GLN A 38 -0.07 -1.05 2.20
C GLN A 38 0.43 -1.59 3.54
N TYR A 39 1.47 -2.41 3.52
CA TYR A 39 2.06 -2.99 4.73
C TYR A 39 2.50 -1.89 5.72
N ALA A 40 3.25 -0.89 5.26
CA ALA A 40 3.74 0.18 6.11
C ALA A 40 2.60 1.02 6.72
N PHE A 41 1.54 1.25 5.96
CA PHE A 41 0.37 1.97 6.45
C PHE A 41 -0.47 1.13 7.42
N ASP A 42 -0.70 -0.15 7.12
CA ASP A 42 -1.46 -1.06 7.97
C ASP A 42 -0.83 -1.19 9.36
N GLU A 43 0.51 -1.31 9.44
CA GLU A 43 1.21 -1.33 10.74
C GLU A 43 0.96 -0.05 11.55
N ALA A 44 1.13 1.12 10.94
CA ALA A 44 0.93 2.40 11.63
C ALA A 44 -0.54 2.64 12.01
N HIS A 45 -1.47 2.21 11.16
CA HIS A 45 -2.90 2.30 11.38
C HIS A 45 -3.33 1.43 12.57
N GLU A 46 -2.92 0.16 12.59
CA GLU A 46 -3.23 -0.75 13.69
C GLU A 46 -2.65 -0.29 15.02
N LEU A 47 -1.41 0.22 15.03
CA LEU A 47 -0.79 0.79 16.22
C LEU A 47 -1.58 1.97 16.75
N LYS A 48 -2.04 2.87 15.86
CA LYS A 48 -2.82 4.04 16.27
C LYS A 48 -4.22 3.67 16.76
N LEU A 49 -4.88 2.68 16.15
CA LEU A 49 -6.15 2.15 16.62
C LEU A 49 -6.06 1.53 18.02
N ARG A 50 -4.98 0.79 18.31
CA ARG A 50 -4.75 0.20 19.65
C ARG A 50 -4.61 1.26 20.74
N ASN A 51 -4.17 2.46 20.39
CA ASN A 51 -4.09 3.60 21.30
C ASN A 51 -5.43 4.32 21.49
N ASN A 52 -6.52 3.78 20.93
CA ASN A 52 -7.90 4.22 21.12
C ASN A 52 -8.19 5.67 20.66
N GLU A 53 -7.41 6.20 19.73
CA GLU A 53 -7.67 7.51 19.13
C GLU A 53 -8.74 7.39 18.03
N GLN A 54 -10.03 7.41 18.39
CA GLN A 54 -11.12 7.13 17.44
C GLN A 54 -11.89 8.36 16.93
N ASN A 55 -11.51 9.57 17.37
CA ASN A 55 -12.19 10.81 16.99
C ASN A 55 -11.51 11.46 15.76
N TYR A 56 -11.62 10.82 14.60
CA TYR A 56 -11.11 11.35 13.33
C TYR A 56 -12.21 11.39 12.28
N GLY A 57 -12.25 12.47 11.50
CA GLY A 57 -13.07 12.54 10.29
C GLY A 57 -12.61 11.51 9.24
N THR A 58 -13.52 11.08 8.37
CA THR A 58 -13.24 10.03 7.37
C THR A 58 -12.13 10.39 6.38
N ASN A 59 -11.87 11.68 6.18
CA ASN A 59 -10.86 12.20 5.24
C ASN A 59 -9.67 12.84 5.96
N GLU A 60 -9.61 12.76 7.29
CA GLU A 60 -8.52 13.33 8.07
C GLU A 60 -7.30 12.40 8.06
N LEU A 61 -6.11 12.99 8.13
CA LEU A 61 -4.89 12.22 8.28
C LEU A 61 -4.91 11.49 9.62
N PHE A 62 -5.09 10.18 9.55
CA PHE A 62 -5.15 9.32 10.72
C PHE A 62 -3.75 8.81 11.07
N ALA A 63 -3.10 8.07 10.18
CA ALA A 63 -1.80 7.45 10.47
C ALA A 63 -0.76 7.78 9.40
N VAL A 64 0.52 7.70 9.79
CA VAL A 64 1.67 7.81 8.89
C VAL A 64 2.55 6.59 9.06
N GLY A 65 2.55 5.73 8.05
CA GLY A 65 3.42 4.55 7.94
C GLY A 65 4.79 4.92 7.36
N ASN A 66 5.82 4.13 7.69
CA ASN A 66 7.17 4.31 7.16
C ASN A 66 7.70 2.99 6.61
N TYR A 67 8.13 2.98 5.35
CA TYR A 67 8.89 1.90 4.73
C TYR A 67 10.31 2.37 4.44
N LYS A 68 11.31 1.64 4.93
CA LYS A 68 12.73 1.98 4.74
C LYS A 68 13.35 1.08 3.68
N GLN A 69 14.07 1.68 2.75
CA GLN A 69 14.84 1.00 1.72
C GLN A 69 16.23 1.61 1.63
N GLN A 70 17.23 0.78 1.34
CA GLN A 70 18.59 1.22 1.06
C GLN A 70 18.95 0.81 -0.37
N TYR A 71 19.64 1.69 -1.09
CA TYR A 71 20.28 1.33 -2.35
C TYR A 71 21.71 1.86 -2.41
N VAL A 72 22.52 1.25 -3.26
CA VAL A 72 23.89 1.66 -3.51
C VAL A 72 23.94 2.42 -4.83
N GLU A 73 24.36 3.69 -4.77
CA GLU A 73 24.63 4.53 -5.94
C GLU A 73 26.06 5.07 -5.79
N ASP A 74 26.90 4.92 -6.81
CA ASP A 74 28.30 5.36 -6.80
C ASP A 74 29.10 4.91 -5.56
N ASN A 75 28.94 3.64 -5.16
CA ASN A 75 29.53 3.04 -3.94
C ASN A 75 29.11 3.72 -2.62
N LYS A 76 28.03 4.51 -2.62
CA LYS A 76 27.44 5.10 -1.42
C LYS A 76 26.10 4.47 -1.12
N VAL A 77 25.89 4.12 0.15
CA VAL A 77 24.57 3.68 0.64
C VAL A 77 23.69 4.91 0.78
N ILE A 78 22.53 4.88 0.14
CA ILE A 78 21.51 5.92 0.23
C ILE A 78 20.30 5.35 0.96
N ASP A 79 19.99 5.95 2.10
CA ASP A 79 18.78 5.66 2.86
C ASP A 79 17.58 6.40 2.25
N VAL A 80 16.52 5.64 1.97
CA VAL A 80 15.23 6.16 1.56
C VAL A 80 14.17 5.72 2.53
N THR A 81 13.41 6.70 3.02
CA THR A 81 12.22 6.44 3.84
C THR A 81 10.98 6.87 3.08
N VAL A 82 10.16 5.90 2.69
CA VAL A 82 8.85 6.14 2.10
C VAL A 82 7.84 6.31 3.24
N LYS A 83 7.20 7.48 3.30
CA LYS A 83 6.14 7.83 4.24
C LYS A 83 4.80 7.73 3.56
N VAL A 84 3.84 7.08 4.22
CA VAL A 84 2.50 6.83 3.69
C VAL A 84 1.47 7.40 4.65
N GLY A 85 0.79 8.47 4.24
CA GLY A 85 -0.29 9.08 5.00
C GLY A 85 -1.65 8.56 4.55
N GLY A 86 -2.51 8.21 5.49
CA GLY A 86 -3.84 7.72 5.18
C GLY A 86 -4.87 7.96 6.27
N THR A 87 -6.13 7.69 5.94
CA THR A 87 -7.30 7.95 6.78
C THR A 87 -7.62 6.78 7.70
N ILE A 88 -8.58 6.98 8.62
CA ILE A 88 -9.06 5.91 9.50
C ILE A 88 -9.72 4.76 8.72
N ASN A 89 -10.25 5.02 7.53
CA ASN A 89 -10.83 4.02 6.63
C ASN A 89 -9.80 3.34 5.73
N LYS A 90 -8.51 3.57 5.99
CA LYS A 90 -7.38 3.08 5.20
C LYS A 90 -7.31 3.60 3.77
N GLU A 91 -7.85 4.79 3.52
CA GLU A 91 -7.64 5.48 2.25
C GLU A 91 -6.30 6.20 2.27
N ILE A 92 -5.47 5.97 1.25
CA ILE A 92 -4.17 6.63 1.13
C ILE A 92 -4.37 8.06 0.63
N LEU A 93 -3.92 9.03 1.42
CA LEU A 93 -3.99 10.46 1.09
C LEU A 93 -2.76 10.92 0.29
N TRP A 94 -1.58 10.44 0.67
CA TRP A 94 -0.32 10.79 0.04
C TRP A 94 0.76 9.75 0.31
N VAL A 95 1.73 9.69 -0.60
CA VAL A 95 2.97 8.93 -0.44
C VAL A 95 4.12 9.86 -0.73
N LYS A 96 5.11 9.91 0.15
CA LYS A 96 6.31 10.74 0.00
C LYS A 96 7.55 9.89 0.23
N ALA A 97 8.64 10.18 -0.46
CA ALA A 97 9.94 9.61 -0.13
C ALA A 97 10.84 10.68 0.46
N SER A 98 11.56 10.32 1.52
CA SER A 98 12.60 11.15 2.12
C SER A 98 13.95 10.57 1.76
N VAL A 99 14.75 11.34 1.01
CA VAL A 99 16.09 10.96 0.55
C VAL A 99 17.06 12.06 0.96
N LYS A 100 18.09 11.73 1.75
CA LYS A 100 19.07 12.73 2.26
C LYS A 100 18.42 13.94 2.97
N GLY A 101 17.24 13.74 3.58
CA GLY A 101 16.49 14.78 4.27
C GLY A 101 15.54 15.60 3.38
N GLU A 102 15.58 15.43 2.06
CA GLU A 102 14.63 16.06 1.15
C GLU A 102 13.40 15.17 0.95
N GLU A 103 12.20 15.77 1.02
CA GLU A 103 10.95 15.06 0.73
C GLU A 103 10.52 15.28 -0.72
N ILE A 104 10.25 14.18 -1.41
CA ILE A 104 9.67 14.18 -2.76
C ILE A 104 8.30 13.52 -2.72
N GLU A 105 7.34 14.10 -3.44
CA GLU A 105 6.02 13.53 -3.60
C GLU A 105 6.06 12.35 -4.58
N CYS A 106 5.50 11.22 -4.17
CA CYS A 106 5.41 10.03 -5.01
C CYS A 106 4.09 10.01 -5.77
N LYS A 107 4.14 9.58 -7.04
CA LYS A 107 2.96 9.54 -7.92
C LYS A 107 2.43 8.11 -8.05
N PRO A 108 1.11 7.89 -7.94
CA PRO A 108 0.54 6.58 -8.15
C PRO A 108 0.76 6.14 -9.61
N VAL A 109 1.00 4.84 -9.77
CA VAL A 109 1.29 4.24 -11.06
C VAL A 109 0.03 3.57 -11.58
N THR A 110 -0.43 3.98 -12.77
CA THR A 110 -1.65 3.43 -13.40
C THR A 110 -1.41 2.09 -14.10
N LYS A 111 -0.15 1.76 -14.41
CA LYS A 111 0.27 0.49 -15.01
C LYS A 111 1.63 0.11 -14.43
N GLU A 112 1.71 -1.01 -13.72
CA GLU A 112 3.00 -1.48 -13.20
C GLU A 112 4.00 -1.60 -14.36
N PRO A 113 5.26 -1.15 -14.16
CA PRO A 113 6.29 -1.38 -15.16
C PRO A 113 6.32 -2.87 -15.44
N LYS A 114 6.29 -3.24 -16.73
CA LYS A 114 6.44 -4.64 -17.13
C LYS A 114 7.69 -5.15 -16.44
N GLN A 115 7.53 -6.13 -15.55
CA GLN A 115 8.66 -6.80 -14.94
C GLN A 115 9.52 -7.32 -16.10
N SER A 116 10.65 -6.65 -16.32
CA SER A 116 11.64 -7.14 -17.26
C SER A 116 12.00 -8.53 -16.75
N SER A 117 11.69 -9.56 -17.52
CA SER A 117 12.11 -10.94 -17.27
C SER A 117 13.64 -11.13 -17.38
N ALA A 118 14.41 -10.04 -17.24
CA ALA A 118 15.86 -10.01 -17.21
C ALA A 118 16.35 -9.29 -15.95
N ALA A 119 16.15 -9.92 -14.81
CA ALA A 119 17.06 -9.83 -13.68
C ALA A 119 17.11 -11.20 -13.02
N SER A 120 17.69 -12.14 -13.76
CA SER A 120 18.28 -13.35 -13.21
C SER A 120 19.42 -12.90 -12.30
N TRP A 121 19.14 -12.74 -11.01
CA TRP A 121 20.20 -12.75 -10.01
C TRP A 121 20.55 -14.23 -9.78
N TYR A 122 21.53 -14.71 -10.55
CA TYR A 122 22.27 -15.91 -10.18
C TYR A 122 23.25 -15.56 -9.06
N THR A 123 23.29 -16.49 -8.10
CA THR A 123 24.23 -16.75 -7.00
C THR A 123 24.29 -15.76 -5.84
#